data_AF-A0A934H6Z9-F1
#
_entry.id   AF-A0A934H6Z9-F1
#
_cell.length_a   1.000
_cell.length_b   1.000
_cell.length_c   1.000
_cell.angle_alpha   90.00
_cell.angle_beta   90.00
_cell.angle_gamma   90.00
#
_symmetry.space_group_name_H-M   'P 1'
#
loop_
_entity.id
_entity.type
_entity.pdbx_description
1 polymer ?
#
loop_
_entity_poly.entity_id
_entity_poly.type
_entity_poly.pdbx_seq_one_letter_code
_entity_poly.pdbx_strand_id
1 'polypeptide(L)'
;MRGLFLGLKRTDYEDVLRAVGQYIDEHRLVNVRLIETADGLILQGVASDKLNALDVKPETYLLTTEDLRALLRDAYEQRGQKA
;
A
#
# COMPACT_ATOMS: atom_id res chain seq x y z
N MET A 1 -15.77 6.24 -15.18
CA MET A 1 -14.55 5.93 -14.42
C MET A 1 -14.18 4.49 -14.67
N ARG A 2 -12.94 4.21 -15.09
CA ARG A 2 -12.38 2.85 -15.08
C ARG A 2 -11.43 2.79 -13.87
N GLY A 3 -11.66 1.85 -12.96
CA GLY A 3 -10.77 1.59 -11.82
C GLY A 3 -9.47 0.92 -12.27
N LEU A 4 -8.43 1.05 -11.45
CA LEU A 4 -7.09 0.49 -11.70
C LEU A 4 -7.13 -1.03 -11.88
N PHE A 5 -8.08 -1.71 -11.21
CA PHE A 5 -8.14 -3.17 -11.16
C PHE A 5 -9.06 -3.81 -12.21
N LEU A 6 -9.54 -3.04 -13.19
CA LEU A 6 -10.28 -3.59 -14.33
C LEU A 6 -9.37 -4.48 -15.19
N GLY A 7 -9.39 -5.78 -14.91
CA GLY A 7 -8.59 -6.79 -15.61
C GLY A 7 -7.58 -7.55 -14.74
N LEU A 8 -7.41 -7.15 -13.47
CA LEU A 8 -6.63 -7.93 -12.52
C LEU A 8 -7.47 -9.12 -12.00
N LYS A 9 -6.87 -10.31 -11.91
CA LYS A 9 -7.57 -11.45 -11.31
C LYS A 9 -7.77 -11.15 -9.83
N ARG A 10 -8.82 -11.71 -9.22
CA ARG A 10 -9.08 -11.56 -7.79
C ARG A 10 -7.85 -11.85 -6.91
N THR A 11 -7.08 -12.87 -7.28
CA THR A 11 -5.82 -13.24 -6.61
C THR A 11 -4.77 -12.13 -6.70
N ASP A 12 -4.64 -11.47 -7.86
CA ASP A 12 -3.69 -10.37 -8.05
C ASP A 12 -4.08 -9.15 -7.19
N TYR A 13 -5.38 -8.87 -7.06
CA TYR A 13 -5.87 -7.80 -6.20
C TYR A 13 -5.60 -8.07 -4.71
N GLU A 14 -5.86 -9.29 -4.25
CA GLU A 14 -5.54 -9.69 -2.87
C GLU A 14 -4.03 -9.62 -2.60
N ASP A 15 -3.20 -9.98 -3.58
CA ASP A 15 -1.74 -9.87 -3.46
C ASP A 15 -1.26 -8.41 -3.44
N VAL A 16 -1.89 -7.52 -4.22
CA VAL A 16 -1.62 -6.07 -4.13
C VAL A 16 -1.92 -5.57 -2.73
N LEU A 17 -3.09 -5.90 -2.17
CA LEU A 17 -3.45 -5.47 -0.82
C LEU A 17 -2.52 -6.06 0.24
N ARG A 18 -2.04 -7.29 0.07
CA ARG A 18 -1.03 -7.88 0.97
C ARG A 18 0.30 -7.16 0.89
N ALA A 19 0.77 -6.81 -0.31
CA ALA A 19 2.03 -6.07 -0.50
C ALA A 19 1.93 -4.65 0.09
N VAL A 20 0.79 -3.97 -0.11
CA VAL A 20 0.51 -2.67 0.52
C VAL A 20 0.42 -2.79 2.04
N GLY A 21 -0.19 -3.86 2.56
CA GLY A 21 -0.23 -4.15 4.00
C GLY A 21 1.17 -4.32 4.60
N GLN A 22 2.03 -5.04 3.91
CA GLN A 22 3.43 -5.17 4.30
C GLN A 22 4.16 -3.82 4.32
N TYR A 23 3.97 -2.98 3.30
CA TYR A 23 4.54 -1.63 3.28
C TYR A 23 4.06 -0.79 4.47
N ILE A 24 2.77 -0.86 4.81
CA ILE A 24 2.19 -0.21 6.00
C ILE A 24 2.87 -0.67 7.28
N ASP A 25 3.09 -1.98 7.44
CA ASP A 25 3.73 -2.56 8.62
C ASP A 25 5.20 -2.13 8.76
N GLU A 26 5.96 -2.19 7.65
CA GLU A 26 7.37 -1.78 7.60
C GLU A 26 7.55 -0.30 7.99
N HIS A 27 6.62 0.56 7.55
CA HIS A 27 6.63 1.99 7.84
C HIS A 27 5.89 2.35 9.13
N ARG A 28 5.33 1.36 9.85
CA ARG A 28 4.54 1.52 11.08
C ARG A 28 3.44 2.58 10.93
N LEU A 29 2.74 2.55 9.80
CA LEU A 29 1.65 3.47 9.55
C LEU A 29 0.38 3.01 10.28
N VAL A 30 -0.32 3.95 10.91
CA VAL A 30 -1.59 3.75 11.61
C VAL A 30 -2.63 4.74 11.10
N ASN A 31 -3.90 4.55 11.47
CA ASN A 31 -5.02 5.35 10.98
C ASN A 31 -5.06 5.39 9.44
N VAL A 32 -4.85 4.23 8.83
CA VAL A 32 -4.63 4.09 7.39
C VAL A 32 -5.94 4.21 6.61
N ARG A 33 -5.87 4.90 5.48
CA ARG A 33 -6.91 4.96 4.45
C ARG A 33 -6.31 4.58 3.10
N LEU A 34 -7.01 3.71 2.38
CA LEU A 34 -6.72 3.36 0.99
C LEU A 34 -7.85 3.85 0.09
N ILE A 35 -7.50 4.54 -0.99
CA ILE A 35 -8.46 5.01 -2.00
C ILE A 35 -7.97 4.56 -3.37
N GLU A 36 -8.77 3.76 -4.06
CA GLU A 36 -8.50 3.45 -5.47
C GLU A 36 -8.86 4.64 -6.35
N THR A 37 -7.98 4.94 -7.30
CA THR A 37 -8.18 5.97 -8.31
C THR A 37 -7.85 5.41 -9.69
N ALA A 38 -8.05 6.20 -10.74
CA ALA A 38 -7.64 5.81 -12.09
C ALA A 38 -6.11 5.71 -12.26
N ASP A 39 -5.35 6.44 -11.44
CA ASP A 39 -3.91 6.60 -11.59
C ASP A 39 -3.10 5.71 -10.63
N GLY A 40 -3.75 5.18 -9.60
CA GLY A 40 -3.10 4.36 -8.58
C GLY A 40 -3.97 4.10 -7.35
N LEU A 41 -3.30 3.70 -6.28
CA LEU A 41 -3.85 3.63 -4.94
C LEU A 41 -3.32 4.80 -4.13
N ILE A 42 -4.20 5.65 -3.60
CA ILE A 42 -3.79 6.63 -2.60
C ILE A 42 -3.74 5.92 -1.25
N LEU A 43 -2.56 5.90 -0.63
CA LEU A 43 -2.32 5.45 0.74
C LEU A 43 -2.14 6.69 1.62
N GLN A 44 -3.03 6.86 2.59
CA GLN A 44 -2.88 7.88 3.62
C GLN A 44 -2.70 7.21 4.98
N GLY A 45 -1.78 7.69 5.79
CA GLY A 45 -1.52 7.14 7.12
C GLY A 45 -0.72 8.07 8.00
N VAL A 46 -0.67 7.77 9.29
CA VAL A 46 0.13 8.50 10.28
C VAL A 46 1.24 7.57 10.76
N ALA A 47 2.49 8.02 10.81
CA ALA A 47 3.56 7.24 11.42
C ALA A 47 3.28 7.05 12.93
N SER A 48 3.34 5.83 13.43
CA SER A 48 2.92 5.49 14.81
C SER A 48 3.66 6.28 15.90
N ASP A 49 4.91 6.64 15.64
CA ASP A 49 5.76 7.43 16.54
C ASP A 49 5.32 8.90 16.63
N LYS A 50 4.57 9.40 15.64
CA LYS A 50 4.03 10.75 15.61
C LYS A 50 2.65 10.87 16.25
N LEU A 51 2.01 9.78 16.69
CA LEU A 51 0.65 9.81 17.26
C LEU A 51 0.46 10.75 18.46
N ASN A 52 1.51 10.94 19.28
CA ASN A 52 1.46 11.79 20.47
C ASN A 52 1.97 13.22 20.21
N ALA A 53 2.29 13.57 18.96
CA ALA A 53 2.72 14.91 18.62
C ALA A 53 1.54 15.90 18.68
N LEU A 54 1.82 17.16 19.03
CA LEU A 54 0.80 18.22 19.09
C LEU A 54 0.19 18.54 17.71
N ASP A 55 0.87 18.20 16.62
CA ASP A 55 0.43 18.43 15.23
C ASP A 55 0.62 17.15 14.40
N VAL A 56 -0.28 16.19 14.59
CA VAL A 56 -0.30 14.93 13.84
C VAL A 56 -0.88 15.18 12.45
N LYS A 57 -0.02 15.13 11.43
CA LYS A 57 -0.44 15.23 10.03
C LYS A 57 -0.36 13.87 9.34
N PRO A 58 -1.44 13.42 8.66
CA PRO A 58 -1.38 12.22 7.87
C PRO A 58 -0.48 12.46 6.64
N GLU A 59 0.41 11.51 6.40
CA GLU A 59 1.20 11.42 5.19
C GLU A 59 0.35 10.79 4.09
N THR A 60 0.47 11.28 2.86
CA THR A 60 -0.33 10.83 1.72
C THR A 60 0.60 10.46 0.57
N TYR A 61 0.48 9.24 0.09
CA TYR A 61 1.25 8.69 -1.01
C TYR A 61 0.31 8.29 -2.14
N LEU A 62 0.68 8.59 -3.37
CA LEU A 62 0.10 7.98 -4.55
C LEU A 62 0.97 6.81 -4.95
N LEU A 63 0.48 5.59 -4.75
CA LEU A 63 1.10 4.37 -5.24
C LEU A 63 0.61 4.14 -6.66
N THR A 64 1.44 4.48 -7.64
CA THR A 64 1.15 4.29 -9.06
C THR A 64 1.10 2.80 -9.41
N THR A 65 0.66 2.46 -10.62
CA THR A 65 0.69 1.07 -11.09
C THR A 65 2.11 0.48 -11.04
N GLU A 66 3.11 1.30 -11.37
CA GLU A 66 4.53 0.94 -11.33
C GLU A 66 5.00 0.65 -9.91
N ASP A 67 4.60 1.48 -8.93
CA ASP A 67 4.94 1.29 -7.51
C ASP A 67 4.29 0.01 -6.97
N LEU A 68 3.02 -0.22 -7.28
CA LEU A 68 2.31 -1.43 -6.86
C LEU A 68 2.97 -2.70 -7.45
N ARG A 69 3.45 -2.64 -8.69
CA ARG A 69 4.23 -3.73 -9.28
C ARG A 69 5.58 -3.94 -8.58
N ALA A 70 6.22 -2.88 -8.12
CA ALA A 70 7.45 -2.99 -7.34
C ALA A 70 7.18 -3.65 -5.99
N LEU A 71 6.19 -3.15 -5.23
CA LEU A 71 5.77 -3.72 -3.96
C LEU A 71 5.40 -5.21 -4.07
N LEU A 72 4.71 -5.60 -5.14
CA LEU A 72 4.41 -7.00 -5.40
C LEU A 72 5.66 -7.87 -5.60
N ARG A 73 6.62 -7.39 -6.39
CA ARG A 73 7.88 -8.14 -6.59
C ARG A 73 8.62 -8.32 -5.27
N ASP A 74 8.77 -7.25 -4.50
CA ASP A 74 9.46 -7.27 -3.22
C ASP A 74 8.76 -8.25 -2.25
N ALA A 75 7.42 -8.22 -2.20
CA ALA A 75 6.64 -9.15 -1.38
C ALA A 75 6.81 -10.62 -1.83
N TYR A 76 6.90 -10.90 -3.14
CA TYR A 76 7.14 -12.26 -3.63
C TYR A 76 8.57 -12.74 -3.34
N GLU A 77 9.58 -11.88 -3.52
CA GLU A 77 10.98 -12.21 -3.22
C GLU A 77 11.18 -12.55 -1.75
N GLN A 78 10.56 -11.78 -0.84
CA GLN A 78 10.64 -12.05 0.60
C GLN A 78 9.93 -13.35 1.02
N ARG A 79 8.86 -13.76 0.31
CA ARG A 79 8.21 -15.06 0.53
C ARG A 79 9.06 -16.21 0.00
N GLY A 80 9.70 -16.03 -1.15
CA GLY A 80 10.60 -17.03 -1.75
C GLY A 80 11.86 -17.30 -0.89
N GLN A 81 12.29 -16.34 -0.08
CA GLN A 81 13.43 -16.51 0.84
C GLN A 81 13.07 -17.19 2.17
N LYS A 82 11.79 -17.31 2.51
CA LYS A 82 11.32 -17.98 3.74
C LYS A 82 10.99 -19.47 3.55
N ALA A 83 11.32 -20.05 2.39
CA ALA A 83 11.07 -21.44 2.03
C ALA A 83 12.33 -22.32 2.18
#